data_AF-A0A7X7KB31-F1
#
_entry.id   AF-A0A7X7KB31-F1
#
_cell.length_a   1.000
_cell.length_b   1.000
_cell.length_c   1.000
_cell.angle_alpha   90.00
_cell.angle_beta   90.00
_cell.angle_gamma   90.00
#
_symmetry.space_group_name_H-M   'P 1'
#
loop_
_entity.id
_entity.type
_entity.pdbx_description
1 polymer ?
#
loop_
_entity_poly.entity_id
_entity_poly.type
_entity_poly.pdbx_seq_one_letter_code
_entity_poly.pdbx_strand_id
1 'polypeptide(L)'
;GSDGEGTLRPDEVAEAVAWLRDERARLRSEGFAVAEEFDVVLDGELPADRAAAGALAREYADAGATWFIEAYWRPSVATPEFQLERVRSGPPLLSS
;
A
#
# COMPACT_ATOMS: atom_id res chain seq x y z
N GLY A 1 11.98 8.61 -18.76
CA GLY A 1 10.76 9.28 -18.28
C GLY A 1 10.20 8.42 -17.18
N SER A 2 9.67 8.99 -16.10
CA SER A 2 9.07 8.20 -15.02
C SER A 2 7.87 7.44 -15.60
N ASP A 3 8.00 6.12 -15.72
CA ASP A 3 6.92 5.20 -16.08
C ASP A 3 5.95 5.06 -14.90
N GLY A 4 5.34 6.18 -14.51
CA GLY A 4 4.40 6.29 -13.42
C GLY A 4 3.10 5.58 -13.76
N GLU A 5 3.05 4.27 -13.54
CA GLU A 5 1.82 3.48 -13.43
C GLU A 5 2.10 2.16 -12.70
N GLY A 6 2.65 2.23 -11.49
CA GLY A 6 2.87 1.06 -10.63
C GLY A 6 2.99 1.44 -9.16
N THR A 7 2.29 0.70 -8.30
CA THR A 7 2.49 0.72 -6.85
C THR A 7 3.97 0.40 -6.55
N LEU A 8 4.56 1.11 -5.58
CA LEU A 8 5.90 0.80 -5.08
C LEU A 8 5.99 -0.67 -4.69
N ARG A 9 7.10 -1.33 -5.00
CA ARG A 9 7.32 -2.71 -4.55
C ARG A 9 7.50 -2.76 -3.03
N PRO A 10 7.25 -3.90 -2.37
CA PRO A 10 7.41 -4.02 -0.91
C PRO A 10 8.79 -3.61 -0.38
N ASP A 11 9.87 -3.91 -1.10
CA ASP A 11 11.23 -3.46 -0.76
C ASP A 11 11.36 -1.94 -0.77
N GLU A 12 10.81 -1.29 -1.81
CA GLU A 12 10.83 0.17 -1.94
C GLU A 12 9.96 0.84 -0.87
N VAL A 13 8.85 0.21 -0.49
CA VAL A 13 8.01 0.66 0.63
C VAL A 13 8.79 0.57 1.94
N ALA A 14 9.49 -0.53 2.20
CA ALA A 14 10.28 -0.70 3.41
C ALA A 14 11.37 0.38 3.54
N GLU A 15 12.06 0.68 2.44
CA GLU A 15 13.05 1.76 2.36
C GLU A 15 12.41 3.13 2.61
N ALA A 16 11.28 3.42 1.98
CA ALA A 16 10.57 4.69 2.16
C ALA A 16 10.06 4.86 3.61
N VAL A 17 9.54 3.80 4.22
CA VAL A 17 9.07 3.82 5.61
C VAL A 17 10.22 4.00 6.59
N ALA A 18 11.36 3.34 6.36
CA ALA A 18 12.56 3.53 7.19
C ALA A 18 13.03 4.99 7.13
N TRP A 19 13.15 5.54 5.91
CA TRP A 19 13.52 6.94 5.73
C TRP A 19 12.52 7.90 6.40
N LEU A 20 11.21 7.67 6.23
CA LEU A 20 10.17 8.49 6.86
C LEU A 20 10.27 8.48 8.39
N ARG A 21 10.59 7.34 8.99
CA ARG A 21 10.77 7.24 10.46
C ARG A 21 11.96 8.09 10.93
N ASP A 22 13.10 7.97 10.25
CA ASP A 22 14.31 8.72 10.58
C ASP A 22 14.10 10.23 10.39
N GLU A 23 13.47 10.62 9.29
CA GLU A 23 13.22 12.03 8.98
C GLU A 23 12.25 12.66 9.98
N ARG A 24 11.20 11.93 10.37
CA ARG A 24 10.26 12.40 11.42
C ARG A 24 10.95 12.54 12.78
N ALA A 25 11.86 11.64 13.12
CA ALA A 25 12.65 11.74 14.35
C ALA A 25 13.56 12.96 14.33
N ARG A 26 14.25 13.21 13.21
CA ARG A 26 15.09 14.39 12.99
C ARG A 26 14.28 15.68 13.14
N LEU A 27 13.16 15.81 12.42
CA LEU A 27 12.29 16.98 12.48
C LEU A 27 11.77 17.23 13.90
N ARG A 28 11.38 16.18 14.63
CA ARG A 28 10.99 16.32 16.05
C ARG A 28 12.13 16.86 16.91
N SER A 29 13.36 16.38 16.70
CA SER A 29 14.53 16.85 17.45
C SER A 29 14.87 18.33 17.18
N GLU A 30 14.48 18.85 16.02
CA GLU A 30 14.65 20.25 15.62
C GLU A 30 13.49 21.16 16.09
N GLY A 31 12.50 20.60 16.80
CA GLY A 31 11.37 21.34 17.36
C GLY A 31 10.17 21.48 16.42
N PHE A 32 10.14 20.77 15.29
CA PHE A 32 8.96 20.72 14.44
C PHE A 32 7.86 19.88 15.09
N ALA A 33 6.61 20.36 15.00
CA ALA A 33 5.45 19.61 15.46
C ALA A 33 5.12 18.48 14.47
N VAL A 34 5.51 17.25 14.83
CA VAL A 34 5.30 16.04 14.04
C VAL A 34 4.51 15.04 14.88
N ALA A 35 3.38 14.56 14.35
CA ALA A 35 2.52 13.58 15.05
C ALA A 35 3.32 12.35 15.51
N GLU A 36 2.95 11.79 16.67
CA GLU A 36 3.61 10.59 17.21
C GLU A 36 3.38 9.38 16.31
N GLU A 37 2.14 9.21 15.85
CA GLU A 37 1.72 8.15 14.94
C GLU A 37 1.45 8.70 13.54
N PHE A 38 1.59 7.85 12.53
CA PHE A 38 1.21 8.14 11.15
C PHE A 38 0.88 6.84 10.44
N ASP A 39 -0.10 6.92 9.54
CA ASP A 39 -0.44 5.84 8.64
C ASP A 39 0.45 5.87 7.38
N VAL A 40 0.77 4.69 6.88
CA VAL A 40 1.41 4.49 5.58
C VAL A 40 0.37 3.80 4.70
N VAL A 41 -0.26 4.58 3.84
CA VAL A 41 -1.33 4.10 2.95
C VAL A 41 -0.75 3.91 1.56
N LEU A 42 -0.93 2.71 1.00
CA LEU A 42 -0.61 2.39 -0.38
C LEU A 42 -1.89 2.19 -1.18
N ASP A 43 -1.88 2.58 -2.46
CA ASP A 43 -2.88 2.18 -3.43
C ASP A 43 -2.28 1.30 -4.51
N GLY A 44 -3.06 0.34 -5.00
CA GLY A 44 -2.58 -0.58 -6.02
C GLY A 44 -3.53 -1.68 -6.41
N GLU A 45 -3.10 -2.50 -7.36
CA GLU A 45 -3.85 -3.68 -7.80
C GLU A 45 -3.33 -4.93 -7.07
N LEU A 46 -4.22 -5.74 -6.49
CA LEU A 46 -3.85 -7.07 -6.00
C LEU A 46 -4.20 -8.16 -7.02
N PRO A 47 -3.49 -9.30 -6.99
CA PRO A 47 -3.87 -10.49 -7.73
C PRO A 47 -5.35 -10.87 -7.52
N ALA A 48 -5.99 -11.44 -8.54
CA ALA A 48 -7.36 -11.93 -8.41
C ALA A 48 -7.44 -13.21 -7.54
N ASP A 49 -6.37 -14.00 -7.48
CA ASP A 49 -6.27 -15.12 -6.57
C ASP A 49 -6.15 -14.62 -5.12
N ARG A 50 -7.07 -15.08 -4.26
CA ARG A 50 -7.18 -14.59 -2.89
C ARG A 50 -5.95 -14.90 -2.03
N ALA A 51 -5.31 -16.06 -2.25
CA ALA A 51 -4.14 -16.45 -1.49
C ALA A 51 -2.91 -15.63 -1.91
N ALA A 52 -2.71 -15.43 -3.21
CA ALA A 52 -1.67 -14.55 -3.74
C ALA A 52 -1.87 -13.09 -3.30
N ALA A 53 -3.12 -12.59 -3.30
CA ALA A 53 -3.45 -11.27 -2.77
C ALA A 53 -3.12 -11.14 -1.28
N GLY A 54 -3.44 -12.16 -0.48
CA GLY A 54 -3.09 -12.22 0.94
C GLY A 54 -1.59 -12.22 1.20
N ALA A 55 -0.82 -12.94 0.39
CA ALA A 55 0.64 -12.98 0.48
C ALA A 55 1.26 -11.62 0.15
N LEU A 56 0.83 -10.99 -0.95
CA LEU A 56 1.33 -9.67 -1.34
C LEU A 56 0.93 -8.58 -0.33
N ALA A 57 -0.31 -8.61 0.17
CA ALA A 57 -0.74 -7.70 1.23
C ALA A 57 0.07 -7.89 2.52
N ARG A 58 0.48 -9.12 2.84
CA ARG A 58 1.35 -9.41 3.98
C ARG A 58 2.75 -8.82 3.78
N GLU A 59 3.33 -8.94 2.58
CA GLU A 59 4.62 -8.33 2.25
C GLU A 59 4.58 -6.80 2.42
N TYR A 60 3.52 -6.13 1.98
CA TYR A 60 3.34 -4.68 2.21
C TYR A 60 3.18 -4.33 3.69
N ALA A 61 2.42 -5.12 4.45
CA ALA A 61 2.30 -4.92 5.89
C ALA A 61 3.65 -5.06 6.60
N ASP A 62 4.46 -6.07 6.22
CA ASP A 62 5.82 -6.27 6.75
C ASP A 62 6.78 -5.15 6.34
N ALA A 63 6.59 -4.56 5.16
CA ALA A 63 7.29 -3.35 4.74
C ALA A 63 6.88 -2.08 5.52
N GLY A 64 5.81 -2.15 6.31
CA GLY A 64 5.35 -1.07 7.19
C GLY A 64 4.18 -0.26 6.63
N ALA A 65 3.50 -0.73 5.58
CA ALA A 65 2.20 -0.18 5.21
C ALA A 65 1.17 -0.49 6.31
N THR A 66 0.37 0.52 6.68
CA THR A 66 -0.75 0.36 7.62
C THR A 66 -2.05 0.05 6.90
N TRP A 67 -2.21 0.54 5.67
CA TRP A 67 -3.38 0.27 4.82
C TRP A 67 -2.97 0.02 3.38
N PHE A 68 -3.68 -0.89 2.73
CA PHE A 68 -3.63 -1.09 1.28
C PHE A 68 -5.03 -0.85 0.69
N ILE A 69 -5.14 0.11 -0.21
CA ILE A 69 -6.36 0.43 -0.94
C ILE A 69 -6.26 -0.23 -2.30
N GLU A 70 -7.06 -1.26 -2.52
CA GLU A 70 -7.17 -1.84 -3.85
C GLU A 70 -7.83 -0.85 -4.82
N ALA A 71 -7.08 -0.45 -5.83
CA ALA A 71 -7.46 0.60 -6.77
C ALA A 71 -7.10 0.22 -8.20
N TYR A 72 -8.12 0.14 -9.05
CA TYR A 72 -7.97 -0.11 -10.49
C TYR A 72 -8.32 1.16 -11.26
N TRP A 73 -7.36 1.68 -12.00
CA TRP A 73 -7.51 2.96 -12.71
C TRP A 73 -7.58 2.81 -14.24
N ARG A 74 -7.16 1.66 -14.77
CA ARG A 74 -7.10 1.41 -16.22
C ARG A 74 -8.51 1.24 -16.79
N PRO A 75 -9.02 2.17 -17.63
CA PRO A 75 -10.41 2.14 -18.09
C PRO A 75 -10.79 0.89 -18.89
N SER A 76 -9.80 0.22 -19.50
CA SER A 76 -9.99 -1.04 -20.23
C SER A 76 -10.31 -2.24 -19.33
N VAL A 77 -10.03 -2.14 -18.02
CA VAL A 77 -10.21 -3.23 -17.04
C VAL A 77 -11.14 -2.79 -15.89
N ALA A 78 -11.01 -1.55 -15.43
CA ALA A 78 -11.71 -0.99 -14.28
C ALA A 78 -13.17 -0.58 -14.58
N THR A 79 -13.96 -1.47 -15.19
CA THR A 79 -15.39 -1.22 -15.40
C THR A 79 -16.14 -1.19 -14.07
N PRO A 80 -17.31 -0.53 -13.98
CA PRO A 80 -18.13 -0.54 -12.77
C PRO A 80 -18.48 -1.97 -12.31
N GLU A 81 -18.75 -2.88 -13.24
CA GLU A 81 -19.06 -4.28 -12.94
C GLU A 81 -17.86 -5.00 -12.32
N PHE A 82 -16.68 -4.83 -12.90
CA PHE A 82 -15.44 -5.39 -12.38
C PHE A 82 -15.15 -4.88 -10.96
N GLN A 83 -15.25 -3.57 -10.74
CA GLN A 83 -15.03 -2.97 -9.41
C GLN A 83 -16.02 -3.52 -8.38
N LEU A 84 -17.29 -3.68 -8.76
CA LEU A 84 -18.32 -4.23 -7.88
C LEU A 84 -18.06 -5.71 -7.56
N GLU A 85 -17.56 -6.49 -8.52
CA GLU A 85 -17.12 -7.88 -8.29
C GLU A 85 -15.96 -7.94 -7.29
N ARG A 86 -14.96 -7.06 -7.42
CA ARG A 86 -13.85 -6.95 -6.45
C ARG A 86 -14.36 -6.65 -5.04
N VAL A 87 -15.22 -5.65 -4.88
CA VAL A 87 -15.81 -5.31 -3.57
C VAL A 87 -16.56 -6.51 -2.96
N ARG A 88 -17.34 -7.24 -3.77
CA ARG A 88 -18.10 -8.41 -3.31
C ARG A 88 -17.22 -9.59 -2.89
N SER A 89 -16.00 -9.69 -3.42
CA SER A 89 -15.03 -10.71 -3.01
C SER A 89 -14.47 -10.47 -1.60
N GLY A 90 -14.62 -9.25 -1.08
CA GLY A 90 -14.13 -8.83 0.22
C GLY A 90 -12.60 -8.70 0.27
N PRO A 91 -12.04 -8.19 1.38
CA PRO A 91 -10.60 -8.04 1.51
C PRO A 91 -9.89 -9.40 1.50
N PRO A 92 -8.63 -9.48 1.03
CA PRO A 92 -7.82 -10.68 1.18
C PRO A 92 -7.64 -11.01 2.67
N LEU A 93 -7.51 -12.29 2.98
CA LEU A 93 -7.04 -12.70 4.31
C LEU A 93 -5.53 -12.61 4.30
N LEU A 94 -4.94 -11.92 5.26
CA LEU A 94 -3.49 -11.91 5.40
C LEU A 94 -3.01 -13.34 5.63
N SER A 95 -2.06 -13.77 4.81
CA SER A 95 -1.39 -15.05 4.98
C SER A 95 -0.71 -15.10 6.34
N SER A 96 -0.75 -16.27 6.98
CA SER A 96 -0.05 -16.53 8.26
C SER A 96 1.46 -16.52 8.07
#